data_AF-A0A9W8UD19-F1
#
_entry.id   AF-A0A9W8UD19-F1
#
_cell.length_a   1.000
_cell.length_b   1.000
_cell.length_c   1.000
_cell.angle_alpha   90.00
_cell.angle_beta   90.00
_cell.angle_gamma   90.00
#
_symmetry.space_group_name_H-M   'P 1'
#
loop_
_entity.id
_entity.type
_entity.pdbx_description
1 polymer ?
#
loop_
_entity_poly.entity_id
_entity_poly.type
_entity_poly.pdbx_seq_one_letter_code
_entity_poly.pdbx_strand_id
1 'polypeptide(L)'
;MSIVQPIFRDDPFLSNDDDWDSVEHIEWELDADFFTGCTSRPRTPLNKAVADHQITLARAAALIIRISLNNIPVDVPDFDPASLKGYRKRLFQWMNTYNASPASKLLLGDVTMAVTMEILSSLPEMGVEGGILAKIGPNLGGIFQGTVDPISLLTADDEIYHMQDDMKLIQKMRKHLGDYLSCFATKEAPINVLEIGASTCNSTKTIISAFSGRKNVSYTITDRSLSVLEQVKPSQTGTVNLKASDINRDPLDQGFSPQSFDVVLINNMLYTANSLSEVLGNTRKLLVPGGVLLLVGISNMSPAYNLIFGMNENMWSDESYDRLEYPSVTEWNAALQSNGFSMLEPATRTFDHIGQSSYCVVSTAIATTRNLMVNILPDKEGKLLDFAHQLSTALIETNTASTISPALSHDISSRFIYIVLDDGLSSLEEYQNLVKANNVLWVGMSNGSGKFRDMDMLKGFARTAREANEKLKLVTLELKQEFAEYAELMKVVRRIIQLSFQEDRGPRTELEYEYVNGKVLVPRIKKVGVISKRQL
;
A
#
# COMPACT_ATOMS: atom_id res chain seq x y z
N MET A 1 38.77 -69.20 -15.40
CA MET A 1 39.71 -69.02 -14.27
C MET A 1 40.72 -67.94 -14.64
N SER A 2 40.98 -67.02 -13.71
CA SER A 2 41.97 -65.90 -13.71
C SER A 2 41.79 -64.82 -14.78
N ILE A 3 41.41 -63.56 -14.49
CA ILE A 3 41.95 -62.52 -13.56
C ILE A 3 43.38 -62.09 -13.94
N VAL A 4 43.59 -60.83 -14.36
CA VAL A 4 44.25 -59.72 -13.62
C VAL A 4 44.41 -58.47 -14.54
N GLN A 5 44.28 -57.30 -13.89
CA GLN A 5 44.12 -55.90 -14.29
C GLN A 5 45.21 -55.26 -15.20
N PRO A 6 44.94 -54.08 -15.80
CA PRO A 6 45.95 -53.10 -16.14
C PRO A 6 46.09 -51.97 -15.08
N ILE A 7 47.29 -51.43 -15.08
CA ILE A 7 47.95 -50.53 -14.13
C ILE A 7 47.47 -49.08 -14.32
N PHE A 8 47.31 -48.36 -13.19
CA PHE A 8 47.04 -46.93 -13.11
C PHE A 8 48.12 -46.08 -13.81
N ARG A 9 47.69 -45.09 -14.59
CA ARG A 9 48.46 -43.87 -14.86
C ARG A 9 47.58 -42.67 -14.57
N ASP A 10 48.05 -41.89 -13.61
CA ASP A 10 47.43 -40.66 -13.11
C ASP A 10 47.48 -39.52 -14.14
N ASP A 11 46.55 -38.60 -13.90
CA ASP A 11 46.31 -37.25 -14.43
C ASP A 11 45.67 -37.07 -15.82
N PRO A 12 44.46 -36.50 -15.81
CA PRO A 12 44.09 -35.42 -16.72
C PRO A 12 43.91 -34.10 -15.95
N PHE A 13 44.67 -33.10 -16.39
CA PHE A 13 44.42 -31.66 -16.30
C PHE A 13 43.06 -31.26 -15.69
N LEU A 14 43.07 -30.83 -14.43
CA LEU A 14 42.05 -29.96 -13.87
C LEU A 14 42.34 -28.53 -14.34
N SER A 15 41.46 -27.95 -15.17
CA SER A 15 41.38 -26.51 -15.32
C SER A 15 41.05 -25.90 -13.96
N ASN A 16 41.73 -24.79 -13.62
CA ASN A 16 41.37 -23.94 -12.48
C ASN A 16 40.07 -23.18 -12.79
N ASP A 17 38.95 -23.88 -12.92
CA ASP A 17 37.62 -23.28 -12.87
C ASP A 17 37.23 -23.13 -11.39
N ASP A 18 37.69 -22.06 -10.77
CA ASP A 18 37.34 -21.65 -9.40
C ASP A 18 36.04 -20.80 -9.36
N ASP A 19 35.15 -20.96 -10.36
CA ASP A 19 33.81 -20.36 -10.37
C ASP A 19 32.76 -21.46 -10.08
N TRP A 20 32.50 -21.71 -8.79
CA TRP A 20 31.20 -22.28 -8.42
C TRP A 20 30.16 -21.18 -8.62
N ASP A 21 29.43 -21.29 -9.73
CA ASP A 21 28.24 -20.50 -10.02
C ASP A 21 27.35 -20.39 -8.76
N SER A 22 26.85 -19.17 -8.53
CA SER A 22 26.05 -18.77 -7.36
C SER A 22 25.09 -19.85 -6.86
N VAL A 23 25.25 -20.27 -5.59
CA VAL A 23 24.28 -21.14 -4.92
C VAL A 23 22.96 -20.36 -4.77
N GLU A 24 21.87 -20.92 -5.28
CA GLU A 24 20.52 -20.39 -5.11
C GLU A 24 19.78 -21.18 -4.03
N HIS A 25 19.07 -20.48 -3.14
CA HIS A 25 18.20 -21.08 -2.14
C HIS A 25 16.82 -20.44 -2.14
N ILE A 26 15.84 -21.17 -1.62
CA ILE A 26 14.47 -20.67 -1.47
C ILE A 26 14.34 -20.02 -0.09
N GLU A 27 13.91 -18.77 -0.05
CA GLU A 27 13.43 -18.10 1.15
C GLU A 27 11.92 -17.91 1.09
N TRP A 28 11.26 -18.03 2.24
CA TRP A 28 9.83 -17.81 2.37
C TRP A 28 9.58 -16.43 2.97
N GLU A 29 8.91 -15.57 2.20
CA GLU A 29 8.71 -14.17 2.54
C GLU A 29 7.22 -13.84 2.68
N LEU A 30 6.89 -12.78 3.42
CA LEU A 30 5.50 -12.34 3.59
C LEU A 30 4.89 -11.91 2.25
N ASP A 31 3.70 -12.41 1.96
CA ASP A 31 2.95 -11.98 0.77
C ASP A 31 2.24 -10.63 1.00
N ALA A 32 2.34 -9.74 0.02
CA ALA A 32 1.74 -8.42 0.06
C ALA A 32 0.21 -8.47 0.05
N ASP A 33 -0.39 -9.48 -0.59
CA ASP A 33 -1.85 -9.64 -0.67
C ASP A 33 -2.48 -10.04 0.68
N PHE A 34 -1.66 -10.43 1.67
CA PHE A 34 -2.04 -10.77 3.05
C PHE A 34 -1.47 -9.80 4.10
N PHE A 35 -0.76 -8.75 3.68
CA PHE A 35 -0.14 -7.80 4.59
C PHE A 35 -1.18 -6.96 5.33
N THR A 36 -1.11 -6.91 6.66
CA THR A 36 -2.00 -6.10 7.53
C THR A 36 -1.25 -4.99 8.30
N GLY A 37 0.06 -4.89 8.11
CA GLY A 37 0.94 -3.99 8.84
C GLY A 37 1.31 -4.48 10.25
N CYS A 38 2.16 -3.71 10.93
CA CYS A 38 2.51 -4.01 12.32
C CYS A 38 1.27 -3.92 13.23
N THR A 39 1.02 -4.98 14.00
CA THR A 39 -0.06 -5.06 15.00
C THR A 39 0.29 -4.36 16.32
N SER A 40 1.53 -3.89 16.45
CA SER A 40 2.01 -3.10 17.58
C SER A 40 1.31 -1.74 17.61
N ARG A 41 0.11 -1.71 18.20
CA ARG A 41 -0.43 -0.47 18.77
C ARG A 41 0.59 -0.01 19.81
N PRO A 42 1.22 1.17 19.68
CA PRO A 42 1.82 1.78 20.85
C PRO A 42 0.65 2.05 21.80
N ARG A 43 0.46 1.19 22.80
CA ARG A 43 -0.42 1.45 23.95
C ARG A 43 0.17 2.51 24.88
N THR A 44 1.07 3.35 24.38
CA THR A 44 1.60 4.46 25.17
C THR A 44 0.47 5.46 25.31
N PRO A 45 -0.02 5.73 26.54
CA PRO A 45 -1.03 6.75 26.75
C PRO A 45 -0.55 8.07 26.18
N LEU A 46 -1.49 8.85 25.65
CA LEU A 46 -1.22 10.16 25.08
C LEU A 46 -0.48 11.00 26.14
N ASN A 47 0.77 11.37 25.87
CA ASN A 47 1.53 12.21 26.79
C ASN A 47 0.82 13.57 26.87
N LYS A 48 0.42 13.97 28.09
CA LYS A 48 -0.27 15.24 28.35
C LYS A 48 0.47 16.42 27.72
N ALA A 49 1.80 16.46 27.81
CA ALA A 49 2.60 17.53 27.20
C ALA A 49 2.46 17.60 25.67
N VAL A 50 2.32 16.45 24.99
CA VAL A 50 2.12 16.40 23.54
C VAL A 50 0.71 16.88 23.18
N ALA A 51 -0.28 16.53 23.99
CA ALA A 51 -1.65 17.03 23.81
C ALA A 51 -1.75 18.53 24.03
N ASP A 52 -1.19 19.03 25.13
CA ASP A 52 -1.15 20.45 25.46
C ASP A 52 -0.44 21.24 24.35
N HIS A 53 0.69 20.76 23.85
CA HIS A 53 1.41 21.39 22.74
C HIS A 53 0.56 21.49 21.46
N GLN A 54 -0.10 20.40 21.05
CA GLN A 54 -0.96 20.40 19.86
C GLN A 54 -2.20 21.30 20.01
N ILE A 55 -2.77 21.38 21.23
CA ILE A 55 -3.87 22.29 21.55
C ILE A 55 -3.39 23.74 21.46
N THR A 56 -2.22 24.06 22.02
CA THR A 56 -1.67 25.42 21.98
C THR A 56 -1.37 25.84 20.54
N LEU A 57 -0.79 24.97 19.70
CA LEU A 57 -0.61 25.26 18.27
C LEU A 57 -1.96 25.51 17.56
N ALA A 58 -2.97 24.70 17.86
CA ALA A 58 -4.30 24.89 17.28
C ALA A 58 -4.94 26.22 17.71
N ARG A 59 -4.76 26.63 18.97
CA ARG A 59 -5.17 27.94 19.49
C ARG A 59 -4.43 29.07 18.80
N ALA A 60 -3.11 28.96 18.65
CA ALA A 60 -2.30 29.97 18.01
C ALA A 60 -2.74 30.21 16.56
N ALA A 61 -2.97 29.13 15.79
CA ALA A 61 -3.50 29.24 14.44
C ALA A 61 -4.90 29.88 14.40
N ALA A 62 -5.80 29.50 15.32
CA ALA A 62 -7.12 30.10 15.39
C ALA A 62 -7.07 31.61 15.74
N LEU A 63 -6.15 32.02 16.62
CA LEU A 63 -5.89 33.42 16.95
C LEU A 63 -5.34 34.19 15.74
N ILE A 64 -4.34 33.63 15.05
CA ILE A 64 -3.77 34.21 13.83
C ILE A 64 -4.88 34.43 12.80
N ILE A 65 -5.71 33.42 12.55
CA ILE A 65 -6.84 33.51 11.59
C ILE A 65 -7.79 34.63 12.01
N ARG A 66 -8.24 34.65 13.26
CA ARG A 66 -9.21 35.65 13.75
C ARG A 66 -8.66 37.08 13.68
N ILE A 67 -7.43 37.29 14.17
CA ILE A 67 -6.78 38.59 14.18
C ILE A 67 -6.56 39.07 12.75
N SER A 68 -6.06 38.20 11.87
CA SER A 68 -5.81 38.56 10.48
C SER A 68 -7.09 38.92 9.74
N LEU A 69 -8.17 38.13 9.88
CA LEU A 69 -9.46 38.46 9.25
C LEU A 69 -10.02 39.81 9.72
N ASN A 70 -9.78 40.19 10.98
CA ASN A 70 -10.20 41.49 11.52
C ASN A 70 -9.30 42.64 11.04
N ASN A 71 -8.00 42.39 10.88
CA ASN A 71 -7.02 43.43 10.59
C ASN A 71 -6.77 43.62 9.09
N ILE A 72 -6.94 42.61 8.24
CA ILE A 72 -6.72 42.71 6.79
C ILE A 72 -7.47 43.90 6.17
N PRO A 73 -8.76 44.19 6.47
CA PRO A 73 -9.44 45.37 5.93
C PRO A 73 -8.83 46.71 6.38
N VAL A 74 -8.06 46.71 7.47
CA VAL A 74 -7.37 47.89 8.03
C VAL A 74 -5.95 48.00 7.47
N ASP A 75 -5.24 46.88 7.41
CA ASP A 75 -3.83 46.79 6.96
C ASP A 75 -3.69 46.85 5.44
N VAL A 76 -4.75 46.49 4.70
CA VAL A 76 -4.80 46.51 3.25
C VAL A 76 -5.88 47.52 2.80
N PRO A 77 -5.49 48.74 2.39
CA PRO A 77 -6.40 49.70 1.79
C PRO A 77 -7.14 49.07 0.60
N ASP A 78 -8.45 49.29 0.52
CA ASP A 78 -9.32 48.78 -0.55
C ASP A 78 -9.35 47.25 -0.70
N PHE A 79 -9.09 46.50 0.38
CA PHE A 79 -9.22 45.05 0.36
C PHE A 79 -10.64 44.61 -0.02
N ASP A 80 -10.78 44.03 -1.21
CA ASP A 80 -12.01 43.37 -1.64
C ASP A 80 -11.81 41.84 -1.69
N PRO A 81 -12.41 41.07 -0.77
CA PRO A 81 -12.39 39.60 -0.82
C PRO A 81 -12.87 39.02 -2.15
N ALA A 82 -13.78 39.70 -2.87
CA ALA A 82 -14.30 39.22 -4.14
C ALA A 82 -13.25 39.28 -5.27
N SER A 83 -12.21 40.10 -5.10
CA SER A 83 -11.10 40.23 -6.06
C SER A 83 -10.09 39.08 -6.01
N LEU A 84 -10.08 38.29 -4.92
CA LEU A 84 -9.17 37.16 -4.75
C LEU A 84 -9.42 36.08 -5.81
N LYS A 85 -8.32 35.50 -6.32
CA LYS A 85 -8.34 34.44 -7.34
C LYS A 85 -7.55 33.21 -6.88
N GLY A 86 -7.80 32.06 -7.52
CA GLY A 86 -7.10 30.81 -7.30
C GLY A 86 -7.08 30.39 -5.82
N TYR A 87 -5.94 29.84 -5.38
CA TYR A 87 -5.78 29.33 -4.02
C TYR A 87 -5.99 30.37 -2.93
N ARG A 88 -5.65 31.65 -3.15
CA ARG A 88 -5.84 32.73 -2.16
C ARG A 88 -7.31 32.94 -1.81
N LYS A 89 -8.20 32.86 -2.83
CA LYS A 89 -9.64 32.93 -2.62
C LYS A 89 -10.12 31.76 -1.74
N ARG A 90 -9.64 30.55 -2.06
CA ARG A 90 -10.02 29.33 -1.33
C ARG A 90 -9.50 29.36 0.10
N LEU A 91 -8.25 29.74 0.33
CA LEU A 91 -7.66 29.93 1.65
C LEU A 91 -8.45 30.94 2.48
N PHE A 92 -8.79 32.10 1.90
CA PHE A 92 -9.58 33.13 2.59
C PHE A 92 -10.99 32.63 2.95
N GLN A 93 -11.65 31.92 2.03
CA GLN A 93 -12.96 31.29 2.28
C GLN A 93 -12.88 30.27 3.43
N TRP A 94 -11.82 29.44 3.45
CA TRP A 94 -11.57 28.49 4.52
C TRP A 94 -11.34 29.15 5.86
N MET A 95 -10.51 30.19 5.92
CA MET A 95 -10.28 30.95 7.14
C MET A 95 -11.57 31.52 7.72
N ASN A 96 -12.45 32.07 6.88
CA ASN A 96 -13.76 32.60 7.31
C ASN A 96 -14.68 31.49 7.83
N THR A 97 -14.84 30.40 7.07
CA THR A 97 -15.68 29.26 7.49
C THR A 97 -15.16 28.66 8.79
N TYR A 98 -13.86 28.48 8.93
CA TYR A 98 -13.24 27.97 10.14
C TYR A 98 -13.44 28.92 11.34
N ASN A 99 -13.20 30.23 11.20
CA ASN A 99 -13.38 31.21 12.27
C ASN A 99 -14.83 31.26 12.78
N ALA A 100 -15.81 31.07 11.90
CA ALA A 100 -17.23 31.02 12.26
C ALA A 100 -17.67 29.68 12.91
N SER A 101 -16.87 28.62 12.76
CA SER A 101 -17.22 27.26 13.16
C SER A 101 -17.32 27.06 14.68
N PRO A 102 -18.09 26.07 15.15
CA PRO A 102 -18.10 25.67 16.55
C PRO A 102 -16.72 25.27 17.07
N ALA A 103 -15.88 24.65 16.23
CA ALA A 103 -14.55 24.20 16.60
C ALA A 103 -13.62 25.39 16.95
N SER A 104 -13.64 26.47 16.15
CA SER A 104 -12.87 27.69 16.46
C SER A 104 -13.38 28.37 17.74
N LYS A 105 -14.70 28.46 17.91
CA LYS A 105 -15.31 29.03 19.12
C LYS A 105 -14.94 28.25 20.37
N LEU A 106 -14.92 26.92 20.30
CA LEU A 106 -14.52 26.06 21.40
C LEU A 106 -13.05 26.26 21.76
N LEU A 107 -12.15 26.31 20.77
CA LEU A 107 -10.71 26.50 21.00
C LEU A 107 -10.36 27.84 21.66
N LEU A 108 -11.14 28.88 21.34
CA LEU A 108 -10.89 30.26 21.78
C LEU A 108 -11.83 30.72 22.91
N GLY A 109 -12.73 29.87 23.40
CA GLY A 109 -13.79 30.25 24.33
C GLY A 109 -13.30 30.72 25.70
N ASP A 110 -12.15 30.20 26.15
CA ASP A 110 -11.49 30.52 27.42
C ASP A 110 -10.23 31.38 27.26
N VAL A 111 -9.92 31.81 26.03
CA VAL A 111 -8.68 32.54 25.74
C VAL A 111 -8.87 34.03 25.99
N THR A 112 -8.16 34.54 27.01
CA THR A 112 -8.14 35.98 27.34
C THR A 112 -7.12 36.74 26.48
N MET A 113 -7.14 38.07 26.54
CA MET A 113 -6.12 38.90 25.86
C MET A 113 -4.71 38.63 26.40
N ALA A 114 -4.55 38.39 27.70
CA ALA A 114 -3.25 38.05 28.28
C ALA A 114 -2.71 36.73 27.73
N VAL A 115 -3.57 35.70 27.67
CA VAL A 115 -3.23 34.39 27.08
C VAL A 115 -2.95 34.51 25.57
N THR A 116 -3.69 35.38 24.87
CA THR A 116 -3.44 35.67 23.45
C THR A 116 -2.02 36.19 23.24
N MET A 117 -1.60 37.19 24.02
CA MET A 117 -0.26 37.76 23.93
C MET A 117 0.82 36.72 24.25
N GLU A 118 0.61 35.93 25.30
CA GLU A 118 1.53 34.85 25.71
C GLU A 118 1.72 33.81 24.59
N ILE A 119 0.62 33.28 24.02
CA ILE A 119 0.67 32.28 22.94
C ILE A 119 1.37 32.86 21.72
N LEU A 120 1.01 34.07 21.27
CA LEU A 120 1.61 34.66 20.07
C LEU A 120 3.10 35.00 20.27
N SER A 121 3.50 35.45 21.46
CA SER A 121 4.91 35.75 21.76
C SER A 121 5.79 34.50 21.87
N SER A 122 5.21 33.36 22.26
CA SER A 122 5.94 32.09 22.43
C SER A 122 5.98 31.23 21.17
N LEU A 123 5.25 31.61 20.10
CA LEU A 123 5.20 30.85 18.84
C LEU A 123 6.57 30.40 18.30
N PRO A 124 7.62 31.26 18.24
CA PRO A 124 8.94 30.83 17.75
C PRO A 124 9.60 29.72 18.58
N GLU A 125 9.22 29.57 19.85
CA GLU A 125 9.74 28.55 20.77
C GLU A 125 8.91 27.25 20.72
N MET A 126 7.80 27.23 19.98
CA MET A 126 6.88 26.11 19.87
C MET A 126 7.23 25.15 18.73
N GLY A 127 8.52 24.89 18.52
CA GLY A 127 9.00 24.02 17.44
C GLY A 127 8.81 24.61 16.05
N VAL A 128 8.99 23.77 15.02
CA VAL A 128 8.99 24.20 13.63
C VAL A 128 7.63 24.75 13.20
N GLU A 129 6.54 24.10 13.62
CA GLU A 129 5.17 24.56 13.35
C GLU A 129 4.93 25.97 13.89
N GLY A 130 5.37 26.23 15.12
CA GLY A 130 5.23 27.53 15.76
C GLY A 130 6.03 28.62 15.05
N GLY A 131 7.27 28.30 14.66
CA GLY A 131 8.12 29.19 13.86
C GLY A 131 7.50 29.57 12.52
N ILE A 132 6.96 28.59 11.79
CA ILE A 132 6.26 28.84 10.52
C ILE A 132 5.01 29.71 10.75
N LEU A 133 4.20 29.42 11.77
CA LEU A 133 3.02 30.23 12.11
C LEU A 133 3.37 31.67 12.47
N ALA A 134 4.49 31.89 13.18
CA ALA A 134 5.00 33.22 13.51
C ALA A 134 5.38 34.04 12.26
N LYS A 135 5.84 33.37 11.19
CA LYS A 135 6.13 34.00 9.89
C LYS A 135 4.85 34.26 9.08
N ILE A 136 3.92 33.30 9.07
CA ILE A 136 2.66 33.41 8.31
C ILE A 136 1.80 34.56 8.84
N GLY A 137 1.57 34.62 10.15
CA GLY A 137 0.56 35.51 10.74
C GLY A 137 0.69 36.97 10.32
N PRO A 138 1.85 37.63 10.52
CA PRO A 138 2.07 39.02 10.12
C PRO A 138 2.03 39.26 8.60
N ASN A 139 2.23 38.21 7.78
CA ASN A 139 2.33 38.33 6.33
C ASN A 139 1.02 37.99 5.59
N LEU A 140 -0.04 37.56 6.28
CA LEU A 140 -1.30 37.12 5.65
C LEU A 140 -1.92 38.19 4.73
N GLY A 141 -1.88 39.47 5.11
CA GLY A 141 -2.36 40.56 4.26
C GLY A 141 -1.61 40.64 2.93
N GLY A 142 -0.27 40.60 2.98
CA GLY A 142 0.57 40.60 1.79
C GLY A 142 0.43 39.33 0.95
N ILE A 143 0.22 38.18 1.58
CA ILE A 143 -0.07 36.92 0.88
C ILE A 143 -1.37 37.02 0.09
N PHE A 144 -2.44 37.60 0.67
CA PHE A 144 -3.71 37.78 -0.05
C PHE A 144 -3.62 38.82 -1.17
N GLN A 145 -2.83 39.89 -1.00
CA GLN A 145 -2.51 40.84 -2.06
C GLN A 145 -1.61 40.24 -3.16
N GLY A 146 -0.91 39.14 -2.86
CA GLY A 146 0.11 38.58 -3.74
C GLY A 146 1.43 39.34 -3.76
N THR A 147 1.67 40.23 -2.78
CA THR A 147 2.95 40.94 -2.59
C THR A 147 3.97 40.10 -1.83
N VAL A 148 3.51 39.07 -1.11
CA VAL A 148 4.36 38.09 -0.42
C VAL A 148 4.12 36.70 -1.01
N ASP A 149 5.19 36.03 -1.42
CA ASP A 149 5.14 34.62 -1.79
C ASP A 149 5.15 33.76 -0.52
N PRO A 150 4.06 33.05 -0.20
CA PRO A 150 4.01 32.27 1.02
C PRO A 150 4.93 31.04 0.98
N ILE A 151 5.27 30.50 -0.20
CA ILE A 151 6.17 29.33 -0.28
C ILE A 151 7.54 29.67 0.29
N SER A 152 8.06 30.86 -0.03
CA SER A 152 9.33 31.35 0.54
C SER A 152 9.34 31.38 2.08
N LEU A 153 8.19 31.56 2.74
CA LEU A 153 8.07 31.54 4.19
C LEU A 153 8.07 30.10 4.75
N LEU A 154 7.57 29.14 3.99
CA LEU A 154 7.50 27.72 4.37
C LEU A 154 8.83 26.99 4.15
N THR A 155 9.54 27.34 3.07
CA THR A 155 10.78 26.66 2.64
C THR A 155 12.04 27.34 3.17
N ALA A 156 11.91 28.46 3.88
CA ALA A 156 13.04 29.07 4.56
C ALA A 156 13.68 28.03 5.50
N ASP A 157 14.99 27.81 5.37
CA ASP A 157 15.76 26.85 6.16
C ASP A 157 15.18 25.40 6.13
N ASP A 158 14.56 25.00 5.01
CA ASP A 158 13.93 23.69 4.81
C ASP A 158 12.86 23.31 5.86
N GLU A 159 12.30 24.29 6.57
CA GLU A 159 11.39 24.10 7.71
C GLU A 159 10.17 23.23 7.40
N ILE A 160 9.50 23.42 6.25
CA ILE A 160 8.34 22.61 5.88
C ILE A 160 8.68 21.12 5.73
N TYR A 161 9.87 20.81 5.20
CA TYR A 161 10.32 19.43 5.04
C TYR A 161 10.69 18.80 6.39
N HIS A 162 11.35 19.56 7.26
CA HIS A 162 11.62 19.15 8.64
C HIS A 162 10.33 18.91 9.44
N MET A 163 9.36 19.81 9.34
CA MET A 163 8.04 19.66 9.94
C MET A 163 7.37 18.37 9.45
N GLN A 164 7.28 18.15 8.13
CA GLN A 164 6.70 16.93 7.57
C GLN A 164 7.43 15.66 8.03
N ASP A 165 8.77 15.73 8.16
CA ASP A 165 9.57 14.62 8.63
C ASP A 165 9.35 14.28 10.10
N ASP A 166 9.13 15.28 10.94
CA ASP A 166 8.89 15.13 12.38
C ASP A 166 7.43 14.84 12.75
N MET A 167 6.49 15.03 11.81
CA MET A 167 5.09 14.67 11.98
C MET A 167 4.93 13.17 12.23
N LYS A 168 4.73 12.78 13.50
CA LYS A 168 4.52 11.39 13.94
C LYS A 168 3.43 10.66 13.15
N LEU A 169 2.39 11.39 12.74
CA LEU A 169 1.31 10.86 11.91
C LEU A 169 1.84 10.37 10.56
N ILE A 170 2.60 11.22 9.87
CA ILE A 170 3.21 10.94 8.56
C ILE A 170 4.30 9.87 8.69
N GLN A 171 5.10 9.87 9.75
CA GLN A 171 6.08 8.82 10.03
C GLN A 171 5.44 7.42 10.13
N LYS A 172 4.32 7.29 10.86
CA LYS A 172 3.59 6.01 10.99
C LYS A 172 3.07 5.53 9.64
N MET A 173 2.45 6.43 8.87
CA MET A 173 1.92 6.13 7.55
C MET A 173 3.04 5.71 6.59
N ARG A 174 4.15 6.47 6.53
CA ARG A 174 5.31 6.14 5.68
C ARG A 174 5.97 4.83 6.09
N LYS A 175 6.11 4.55 7.39
CA LYS A 175 6.61 3.24 7.83
C LYS A 175 5.73 2.10 7.32
N HIS A 176 4.41 2.21 7.48
CA HIS A 176 3.47 1.19 6.99
C HIS A 176 3.53 1.04 5.47
N LEU A 177 3.60 2.15 4.73
CA LEU A 177 3.78 2.15 3.27
C LEU A 177 5.07 1.43 2.86
N GLY A 178 6.21 1.75 3.51
CA GLY A 178 7.50 1.12 3.23
C GLY A 178 7.51 -0.38 3.56
N ASP A 179 6.91 -0.78 4.67
CA ASP A 179 6.79 -2.19 5.07
C ASP A 179 5.91 -2.97 4.05
N TYR A 180 4.79 -2.38 3.59
CA TYR A 180 3.95 -2.96 2.53
C TYR A 180 4.70 -3.08 1.21
N LEU A 181 5.34 -1.99 0.75
CA LEU A 181 6.08 -1.97 -0.50
C LEU A 181 7.26 -2.95 -0.48
N SER A 182 7.89 -3.17 0.67
CA SER A 182 8.93 -4.19 0.81
C SER A 182 8.39 -5.61 0.58
N CYS A 183 7.17 -5.89 1.07
CA CYS A 183 6.48 -7.17 0.81
C CYS A 183 6.04 -7.27 -0.66
N PHE A 184 5.52 -6.18 -1.25
CA PHE A 184 5.13 -6.16 -2.66
C PHE A 184 6.34 -6.33 -3.57
N ALA A 185 7.45 -5.70 -3.19
CA ALA A 185 8.67 -5.76 -3.92
C ALA A 185 9.12 -7.21 -4.10
N THR A 186 8.88 -8.13 -3.15
CA THR A 186 9.26 -9.55 -3.28
C THR A 186 8.80 -10.20 -4.59
N LYS A 187 7.71 -9.73 -5.21
CA LYS A 187 7.21 -10.21 -6.50
C LYS A 187 8.22 -10.03 -7.63
N GLU A 188 8.07 -10.81 -8.71
CA GLU A 188 9.04 -10.82 -9.81
C GLU A 188 9.18 -9.46 -10.54
N ALA A 189 10.41 -9.15 -10.94
CA ALA A 189 10.81 -7.93 -11.66
C ALA A 189 10.62 -8.10 -13.18
N PRO A 190 10.54 -7.01 -13.99
CA PRO A 190 10.71 -5.59 -13.65
C PRO A 190 9.54 -4.98 -12.87
N ILE A 191 9.82 -3.88 -12.14
CA ILE A 191 8.83 -3.07 -11.42
C ILE A 191 8.90 -1.62 -11.89
N ASN A 192 7.80 -1.11 -12.44
CA ASN A 192 7.63 0.28 -12.82
C ASN A 192 6.74 1.00 -11.81
N VAL A 193 7.28 2.02 -11.15
CA VAL A 193 6.60 2.77 -10.10
C VAL A 193 6.31 4.20 -10.60
N LEU A 194 5.09 4.67 -10.39
CA LEU A 194 4.66 6.05 -10.63
C LEU A 194 4.25 6.69 -9.30
N GLU A 195 4.83 7.84 -8.97
CA GLU A 195 4.39 8.69 -7.86
C GLU A 195 3.72 9.96 -8.41
N ILE A 196 2.51 10.25 -7.96
CA ILE A 196 1.71 11.43 -8.29
C ILE A 196 1.61 12.35 -7.06
N GLY A 197 1.96 13.62 -7.24
CA GLY A 197 1.91 14.64 -6.18
C GLY A 197 3.07 14.55 -5.19
N ALA A 198 4.28 14.25 -5.68
CA ALA A 198 5.46 13.97 -4.86
C ALA A 198 5.82 15.08 -3.88
N SER A 199 5.49 16.34 -4.18
CA SER A 199 5.75 17.49 -3.29
C SER A 199 4.92 17.49 -2.00
N THR A 200 3.87 16.67 -1.93
CA THR A 200 2.84 16.85 -0.90
C THR A 200 3.09 16.07 0.39
N CYS A 201 3.61 14.84 0.32
CA CYS A 201 3.76 13.96 1.51
C CYS A 201 5.20 13.50 1.78
N ASN A 202 6.17 13.91 0.96
CA ASN A 202 7.57 13.50 1.08
C ASN A 202 7.72 11.95 1.21
N SER A 203 6.95 11.23 0.39
CA SER A 203 6.90 9.75 0.36
C SER A 203 8.02 9.16 -0.49
N THR A 204 8.59 9.94 -1.40
CA THR A 204 9.61 9.55 -2.38
C THR A 204 10.78 8.77 -1.76
N LYS A 205 11.38 9.26 -0.67
CA LYS A 205 12.50 8.58 0.00
C LYS A 205 12.10 7.21 0.56
N THR A 206 10.90 7.11 1.13
CA THR A 206 10.35 5.85 1.65
C THR A 206 10.16 4.83 0.55
N ILE A 207 9.62 5.24 -0.60
CA ILE A 207 9.37 4.37 -1.75
C ILE A 207 10.69 3.86 -2.33
N ILE A 208 11.65 4.76 -2.59
CA ILE A 208 12.98 4.40 -3.09
C ILE A 208 13.68 3.42 -2.13
N SER A 209 13.56 3.65 -0.83
CA SER A 209 14.14 2.76 0.19
C SER A 209 13.52 1.36 0.17
N ALA A 210 12.21 1.24 -0.05
CA ALA A 210 11.52 -0.05 -0.09
C ALA A 210 11.94 -0.93 -1.28
N PHE A 211 12.42 -0.31 -2.37
CA PHE A 211 12.93 -1.01 -3.55
C PHE A 211 14.45 -1.06 -3.62
N SER A 212 15.15 -0.56 -2.59
CA SER A 212 16.62 -0.50 -2.58
C SER A 212 17.24 -1.90 -2.63
N GLY A 213 18.29 -2.05 -3.44
CA GLY A 213 18.96 -3.35 -3.66
C GLY A 213 18.33 -4.21 -4.76
N ARG A 214 17.20 -3.80 -5.35
CA ARG A 214 16.60 -4.51 -6.50
C ARG A 214 17.19 -4.05 -7.82
N LYS A 215 17.32 -5.01 -8.74
CA LYS A 215 17.61 -4.73 -10.15
C LYS A 215 16.28 -4.47 -10.88
N ASN A 216 16.31 -3.66 -11.93
CA ASN A 216 15.17 -3.41 -12.84
C ASN A 216 13.95 -2.75 -12.19
N VAL A 217 14.16 -1.73 -11.35
CA VAL A 217 13.10 -0.83 -10.88
C VAL A 217 13.21 0.50 -11.61
N SER A 218 12.13 0.90 -12.28
CA SER A 218 11.98 2.22 -12.90
C SER A 218 11.08 3.08 -12.03
N TYR A 219 11.49 4.33 -11.80
CA TYR A 219 10.69 5.25 -10.98
C TYR A 219 10.36 6.52 -11.74
N THR A 220 9.08 6.85 -11.83
CA THR A 220 8.60 8.11 -12.42
C THR A 220 7.95 8.95 -11.34
N ILE A 221 8.52 10.12 -11.08
CA ILE A 221 8.01 11.08 -10.12
C ILE A 221 7.27 12.17 -10.88
N THR A 222 6.07 12.51 -10.40
CA THR A 222 5.21 13.48 -11.04
C THR A 222 4.59 14.46 -10.06
N ASP A 223 4.36 15.66 -10.56
CA ASP A 223 3.64 16.74 -9.88
C ASP A 223 3.02 17.66 -10.95
N ARG A 224 2.23 18.66 -10.56
CA ARG A 224 1.49 19.52 -11.50
C ARG A 224 2.41 20.27 -12.47
N SER A 225 3.65 20.55 -12.06
CA SER A 225 4.66 21.19 -12.90
C SER A 225 6.07 20.67 -12.60
N LEU A 226 6.97 20.78 -13.60
CA LEU A 226 8.37 20.36 -13.45
C LEU A 226 9.14 21.22 -12.43
N SER A 227 8.78 22.50 -12.28
CA SER A 227 9.44 23.41 -11.32
C SER A 227 9.24 22.97 -9.86
N VAL A 228 8.11 22.32 -9.56
CA VAL A 228 7.86 21.72 -8.24
C VAL A 228 8.74 20.50 -8.02
N LEU A 229 9.00 19.71 -9.07
CA LEU A 229 9.83 18.51 -9.00
C LEU A 229 11.32 18.81 -8.78
N GLU A 230 11.81 19.98 -9.20
CA GLU A 230 13.20 20.40 -8.94
C GLU A 230 13.49 20.53 -7.44
N GLN A 231 12.49 20.87 -6.63
CA GLN A 231 12.59 21.03 -5.18
C GLN A 231 12.58 19.70 -4.42
N VAL A 232 12.00 18.65 -5.01
CA VAL A 232 11.85 17.32 -4.38
C VAL A 232 12.67 16.22 -5.04
N LYS A 233 13.56 16.60 -5.97
CA LYS A 233 14.43 15.65 -6.65
C LYS A 233 15.33 14.94 -5.63
N PRO A 234 15.25 13.60 -5.51
CA PRO A 234 16.11 12.88 -4.58
C PRO A 234 17.57 13.00 -5.02
N SER A 235 18.45 13.28 -4.06
CA SER A 235 19.89 13.48 -4.27
C SER A 235 20.63 12.20 -4.67
N GLN A 236 20.02 11.02 -4.51
CA GLN A 236 20.65 9.75 -4.88
C GLN A 236 19.68 8.65 -5.36
N THR A 237 20.19 7.91 -6.34
CA THR A 237 19.91 6.51 -6.76
C THR A 237 18.87 6.27 -7.87
N GLY A 238 19.30 5.53 -8.91
CA GLY A 238 18.46 4.91 -9.95
C GLY A 238 18.03 5.81 -11.12
N THR A 239 17.50 5.19 -12.18
CA THR A 239 16.84 5.87 -13.30
C THR A 239 15.51 6.45 -12.81
N VAL A 240 15.55 7.66 -12.25
CA VAL A 240 14.37 8.44 -11.85
C VAL A 240 13.97 9.35 -12.99
N ASN A 241 12.76 9.18 -13.50
CA ASN A 241 12.15 10.03 -14.52
C ASN A 241 11.29 11.10 -13.85
N LEU A 242 11.43 12.35 -14.27
CA LEU A 242 10.57 13.45 -13.81
C LEU A 242 9.59 13.80 -14.92
N LYS A 243 8.31 13.96 -14.59
CA LYS A 243 7.28 14.31 -15.56
C LYS A 243 6.15 15.11 -14.92
N ALA A 244 5.70 16.18 -15.57
CA ALA A 244 4.51 16.90 -15.11
C ALA A 244 3.25 16.03 -15.33
N SER A 245 2.35 16.03 -14.35
CA SER A 245 1.08 15.32 -14.40
C SER A 245 0.02 16.03 -13.55
N ASP A 246 -1.16 16.18 -14.13
CA ASP A 246 -2.39 16.56 -13.43
C ASP A 246 -3.25 15.30 -13.21
N ILE A 247 -3.57 15.03 -11.94
CA ILE A 247 -4.37 13.87 -11.54
C ILE A 247 -5.81 13.93 -12.07
N ASN A 248 -6.32 15.14 -12.31
CA ASN A 248 -7.69 15.37 -12.77
C ASN A 248 -7.84 15.21 -14.30
N ARG A 249 -6.75 14.95 -15.02
CA ARG A 249 -6.75 14.83 -16.48
C ARG A 249 -6.43 13.41 -16.91
N ASP A 250 -6.88 13.05 -18.12
CA ASP A 250 -6.57 11.75 -18.71
C ASP A 250 -5.03 11.57 -18.81
N PRO A 251 -4.46 10.47 -18.27
CA PRO A 251 -3.02 10.28 -18.28
C PRO A 251 -2.47 9.94 -19.68
N LEU A 252 -3.27 9.36 -20.58
CA LEU A 252 -2.84 9.03 -21.94
C LEU A 252 -2.66 10.30 -22.76
N ASP A 253 -3.55 11.28 -22.59
CA ASP A 253 -3.42 12.62 -23.18
C ASP A 253 -2.19 13.38 -22.64
N GLN A 254 -1.71 13.00 -21.45
CA GLN A 254 -0.49 13.51 -20.83
C GLN A 254 0.75 12.69 -21.26
N GLY A 255 0.61 11.78 -22.22
CA GLY A 255 1.71 11.00 -22.81
C GLY A 255 2.21 9.86 -21.93
N PHE A 256 1.41 9.36 -20.99
CA PHE A 256 1.71 8.10 -20.31
C PHE A 256 1.29 6.92 -21.18
N SER A 257 2.03 5.81 -21.08
CA SER A 257 1.63 4.58 -21.75
C SER A 257 0.55 3.87 -20.94
N PRO A 258 -0.46 3.27 -21.59
CA PRO A 258 -1.47 2.49 -20.89
C PRO A 258 -0.83 1.23 -20.29
N GLN A 259 -1.32 0.82 -19.11
CA GLN A 259 -0.91 -0.41 -18.43
C GLN A 259 0.61 -0.60 -18.39
N SER A 260 1.35 0.43 -17.99
CA SER A 260 2.81 0.41 -17.95
C SER A 260 3.40 0.42 -16.54
N PHE A 261 2.55 0.61 -15.52
CA PHE A 261 2.98 0.72 -14.12
C PHE A 261 2.48 -0.47 -13.29
N ASP A 262 3.33 -0.90 -12.38
CA ASP A 262 3.05 -1.96 -11.41
C ASP A 262 2.64 -1.39 -10.06
N VAL A 263 3.09 -0.17 -9.77
CA VAL A 263 2.72 0.59 -8.58
C VAL A 263 2.38 2.02 -9.01
N VAL A 264 1.19 2.49 -8.67
CA VAL A 264 0.84 3.92 -8.76
C VAL A 264 0.53 4.41 -7.36
N LEU A 265 1.34 5.34 -6.88
CA LEU A 265 1.14 6.03 -5.62
C LEU A 265 0.61 7.43 -5.87
N ILE A 266 -0.42 7.82 -5.13
CA ILE A 266 -1.06 9.12 -5.21
C ILE A 266 -1.04 9.75 -3.83
N ASN A 267 -0.36 10.89 -3.72
CA ASN A 267 -0.28 11.65 -2.48
C ASN A 267 -1.44 12.66 -2.37
N ASN A 268 -2.08 12.72 -1.19
CA ASN A 268 -3.04 13.73 -0.75
C ASN A 268 -4.21 14.01 -1.72
N MET A 269 -4.70 12.97 -2.41
CA MET A 269 -5.74 13.14 -3.43
C MET A 269 -7.04 13.79 -2.93
N LEU A 270 -7.38 13.68 -1.64
CA LEU A 270 -8.62 14.28 -1.10
C LEU A 270 -8.64 15.81 -1.14
N TYR A 271 -7.46 16.43 -1.31
CA TYR A 271 -7.28 17.88 -1.39
C TYR A 271 -7.21 18.37 -2.84
N THR A 272 -6.80 17.51 -3.77
CA THR A 272 -6.42 17.91 -5.12
C THR A 272 -7.30 17.31 -6.22
N ALA A 273 -8.02 16.23 -5.92
CA ALA A 273 -8.91 15.56 -6.85
C ALA A 273 -10.30 16.22 -6.90
N ASN A 274 -10.83 16.38 -8.10
CA ASN A 274 -12.20 16.89 -8.33
C ASN A 274 -13.25 15.77 -8.17
N SER A 275 -12.87 14.54 -8.52
CA SER A 275 -13.73 13.37 -8.45
C SER A 275 -12.93 12.12 -8.11
N LEU A 276 -13.36 11.40 -7.07
CA LEU A 276 -12.76 10.12 -6.70
C LEU A 276 -12.84 9.12 -7.85
N SER A 277 -14.00 8.99 -8.49
CA SER A 277 -14.20 8.02 -9.57
C SER A 277 -13.33 8.32 -10.79
N GLU A 278 -13.17 9.59 -11.15
CA GLU A 278 -12.33 9.96 -12.30
C GLU A 278 -10.86 9.66 -12.05
N VAL A 279 -10.35 9.98 -10.85
CA VAL A 279 -8.98 9.65 -10.46
C VAL A 279 -8.75 8.15 -10.46
N LEU A 280 -9.67 7.36 -9.91
CA LEU A 280 -9.58 5.90 -9.94
C LEU A 280 -9.59 5.37 -11.38
N GLY A 281 -10.53 5.83 -12.21
CA GLY A 281 -10.62 5.44 -13.62
C GLY A 281 -9.37 5.80 -14.43
N ASN A 282 -8.80 6.98 -14.22
CA ASN A 282 -7.54 7.41 -14.83
C ASN A 282 -6.37 6.54 -14.36
N THR A 283 -6.29 6.27 -13.07
CA THR A 283 -5.24 5.43 -12.50
C THR A 283 -5.33 3.99 -13.01
N ARG A 284 -6.54 3.48 -13.22
CA ARG A 284 -6.74 2.14 -13.80
C ARG A 284 -6.15 2.01 -15.20
N LYS A 285 -6.18 3.07 -16.02
CA LYS A 285 -5.58 3.08 -17.37
C LYS A 285 -4.05 2.90 -17.32
N LEU A 286 -3.41 3.31 -16.23
CA LEU A 286 -1.96 3.27 -16.04
C LEU A 286 -1.44 1.94 -15.50
N LEU A 287 -2.24 1.28 -14.65
CA LEU A 287 -1.85 0.04 -13.97
C LEU A 287 -2.03 -1.19 -14.85
N VAL A 288 -1.03 -2.07 -14.85
CA VAL A 288 -1.19 -3.45 -15.35
C VAL A 288 -2.17 -4.24 -14.48
N PRO A 289 -2.81 -5.31 -14.99
CA PRO A 289 -3.50 -6.27 -14.14
C PRO A 289 -2.58 -6.80 -13.04
N GLY A 290 -3.03 -6.75 -11.79
CA GLY A 290 -2.24 -7.08 -10.60
C GLY A 290 -1.34 -5.96 -10.08
N GLY A 291 -1.25 -4.84 -10.79
CA GLY A 291 -0.58 -3.64 -10.30
C GLY A 291 -1.36 -3.01 -9.14
N VAL A 292 -0.66 -2.33 -8.25
CA VAL A 292 -1.23 -1.81 -6.99
C VAL A 292 -1.41 -0.30 -7.03
N LEU A 293 -2.59 0.13 -6.57
CA LEU A 293 -2.93 1.50 -6.27
C LEU A 293 -2.65 1.77 -4.79
N LEU A 294 -1.86 2.81 -4.53
CA LEU A 294 -1.58 3.31 -3.20
C LEU A 294 -2.05 4.76 -3.10
N LEU A 295 -3.04 5.03 -2.25
CA LEU A 295 -3.48 6.39 -1.97
C LEU A 295 -3.05 6.72 -0.55
N VAL A 296 -2.13 7.66 -0.42
CA VAL A 296 -1.63 8.09 0.88
C VAL A 296 -1.94 9.55 1.10
N GLY A 297 -2.27 9.91 2.32
CA GLY A 297 -2.51 11.32 2.62
C GLY A 297 -3.11 11.56 3.98
N ILE A 298 -3.42 12.83 4.23
CA ILE A 298 -4.05 13.28 5.47
C ILE A 298 -5.56 13.37 5.21
N SER A 299 -6.40 12.79 6.06
CA SER A 299 -7.87 12.93 5.96
C SER A 299 -8.38 14.07 6.83
N ASN A 300 -7.76 14.29 7.99
CA ASN A 300 -8.12 15.35 8.92
C ASN A 300 -6.87 16.05 9.45
N MET A 301 -6.92 17.38 9.50
CA MET A 301 -5.80 18.22 9.92
C MET A 301 -6.23 19.18 11.03
N SER A 302 -5.30 19.46 11.95
CA SER A 302 -5.48 20.53 12.92
C SER A 302 -5.54 21.89 12.18
N PRO A 303 -6.13 22.94 12.77
CA PRO A 303 -6.16 24.27 12.15
C PRO A 303 -4.76 24.84 11.90
N ALA A 304 -3.75 24.46 12.71
CA ALA A 304 -2.37 24.85 12.49
C ALA A 304 -1.83 24.29 11.17
N TYR A 305 -1.92 22.97 10.97
CA TYR A 305 -1.49 22.36 9.71
C TYR A 305 -2.34 22.82 8.53
N ASN A 306 -3.66 22.99 8.70
CA ASN A 306 -4.49 23.52 7.62
C ASN A 306 -4.05 24.93 7.18
N LEU A 307 -3.68 25.79 8.13
CA LEU A 307 -3.17 27.12 7.80
C LEU A 307 -1.80 27.02 7.11
N ILE A 308 -0.87 26.25 7.67
CA ILE A 308 0.48 26.06 7.11
C ILE A 308 0.43 25.48 5.69
N PHE A 309 -0.23 24.33 5.50
CA PHE A 309 -0.31 23.70 4.19
C PHE A 309 -1.23 24.46 3.23
N GLY A 310 -2.27 25.15 3.73
CA GLY A 310 -3.15 25.99 2.92
C GLY A 310 -2.45 27.17 2.24
N MET A 311 -1.22 27.50 2.66
CA MET A 311 -0.35 28.45 1.98
C MET A 311 0.14 27.96 0.60
N ASN A 312 0.14 26.64 0.37
CA ASN A 312 0.56 26.05 -0.89
C ASN A 312 -0.61 25.96 -1.86
N GLU A 313 -0.46 26.51 -3.06
CA GLU A 313 -1.50 26.47 -4.10
C GLU A 313 -1.86 25.04 -4.51
N ASN A 314 -0.90 24.12 -4.45
CA ASN A 314 -1.11 22.71 -4.80
C ASN A 314 -2.02 21.97 -3.81
N MET A 315 -2.36 22.56 -2.66
CA MET A 315 -3.31 21.99 -1.70
C MET A 315 -4.78 22.32 -2.01
N TRP A 316 -5.03 23.04 -3.11
CA TRP A 316 -6.36 23.48 -3.51
C TRP A 316 -6.70 23.01 -4.92
N SER A 317 -7.94 22.52 -5.09
CA SER A 317 -8.52 22.32 -6.42
C SER A 317 -8.83 23.67 -7.07
N ASP A 318 -8.59 23.76 -8.38
CA ASP A 318 -8.98 24.91 -9.18
C ASP A 318 -10.50 24.99 -9.34
N GLU A 319 -11.17 23.84 -9.39
CA GLU A 319 -12.59 23.72 -9.74
C GLU A 319 -13.50 23.75 -8.51
N SER A 320 -13.16 23.03 -7.43
CA SER A 320 -13.96 22.97 -6.20
C SER A 320 -13.27 23.63 -5.02
N TYR A 321 -14.07 24.19 -4.10
CA TYR A 321 -13.59 24.54 -2.76
C TYR A 321 -13.71 23.35 -1.81
N ASP A 322 -14.69 22.47 -2.07
CA ASP A 322 -15.00 21.36 -1.19
C ASP A 322 -13.97 20.25 -1.40
N ARG A 323 -13.23 20.00 -0.31
CA ARG A 323 -12.37 18.83 -0.18
C ARG A 323 -13.24 17.59 -0.23
N LEU A 324 -12.73 16.52 -0.83
CA LEU A 324 -13.42 15.24 -0.75
C LEU A 324 -13.41 14.78 0.71
N GLU A 325 -14.59 14.46 1.23
CA GLU A 325 -14.69 13.79 2.51
C GLU A 325 -14.01 12.42 2.43
N TYR A 326 -13.39 11.97 3.52
CA TYR A 326 -12.79 10.65 3.57
C TYR A 326 -13.90 9.58 3.46
N PRO A 327 -13.94 8.77 2.39
CA PRO A 327 -15.03 7.82 2.21
C PRO A 327 -15.04 6.73 3.29
N SER A 328 -16.23 6.24 3.61
CA SER A 328 -16.41 5.02 4.41
C SER A 328 -15.86 3.79 3.67
N VAL A 329 -15.68 2.69 4.39
CA VAL A 329 -15.22 1.41 3.79
C VAL A 329 -16.14 0.96 2.66
N THR A 330 -17.46 1.13 2.81
CA THR A 330 -18.44 0.75 1.79
C THR A 330 -18.32 1.63 0.54
N GLU A 331 -18.16 2.95 0.72
CA GLU A 331 -18.00 3.89 -0.39
C GLU A 331 -16.68 3.66 -1.13
N TRP A 332 -15.59 3.41 -0.41
CA TRP A 332 -14.30 3.01 -1.00
C TRP A 332 -14.43 1.77 -1.85
N ASN A 333 -15.01 0.70 -1.30
CA ASN A 333 -15.17 -0.56 -2.03
C ASN A 333 -16.03 -0.37 -3.29
N ALA A 334 -17.15 0.36 -3.19
CA ALA A 334 -18.01 0.65 -4.33
C ALA A 334 -17.28 1.45 -5.42
N ALA A 335 -16.54 2.50 -5.04
CA ALA A 335 -15.78 3.32 -5.97
C ALA A 335 -14.64 2.54 -6.65
N LEU A 336 -13.89 1.74 -5.89
CA LEU A 336 -12.80 0.91 -6.40
C LEU A 336 -13.31 -0.15 -7.39
N GLN A 337 -14.32 -0.92 -7.00
CA GLN A 337 -14.88 -1.98 -7.84
C GLN A 337 -15.49 -1.43 -9.13
N SER A 338 -16.18 -0.29 -9.06
CA SER A 338 -16.76 0.37 -10.25
C SER A 338 -15.71 0.87 -11.24
N ASN A 339 -14.45 1.02 -10.79
CA ASN A 339 -13.32 1.49 -11.60
C ASN A 339 -12.28 0.40 -11.88
N GLY A 340 -12.66 -0.88 -11.78
CA GLY A 340 -11.82 -2.00 -12.20
C GLY A 340 -10.69 -2.35 -11.23
N PHE A 341 -10.88 -2.07 -9.94
CA PHE A 341 -10.00 -2.49 -8.85
C PHE A 341 -10.63 -3.57 -7.98
N SER A 342 -9.81 -4.20 -7.14
CA SER A 342 -10.28 -5.01 -6.02
C SER A 342 -10.95 -4.13 -4.97
N MET A 343 -11.57 -4.76 -3.98
CA MET A 343 -11.93 -4.05 -2.75
C MET A 343 -10.67 -3.54 -2.02
N LEU A 344 -10.84 -2.83 -0.91
CA LEU A 344 -9.74 -2.46 -0.03
C LEU A 344 -8.93 -3.70 0.38
N GLU A 345 -7.64 -3.65 0.10
CA GLU A 345 -6.68 -4.68 0.50
C GLU A 345 -6.49 -4.67 2.02
N PRO A 346 -6.09 -5.80 2.65
CA PRO A 346 -5.83 -5.86 4.09
C PRO A 346 -4.77 -4.86 4.58
N ALA A 347 -3.93 -4.38 3.67
CA ALA A 347 -2.93 -3.36 3.91
C ALA A 347 -3.52 -1.96 4.10
N THR A 348 -4.80 -1.74 3.78
CA THR A 348 -5.46 -0.45 3.97
C THR A 348 -5.52 -0.08 5.45
N ARG A 349 -5.09 1.13 5.80
CA ARG A 349 -5.03 1.57 7.20
C ARG A 349 -5.19 3.07 7.37
N THR A 350 -5.88 3.45 8.45
CA THR A 350 -5.88 4.82 8.96
C THR A 350 -4.97 4.94 10.18
N PHE A 351 -4.43 6.13 10.38
CA PHE A 351 -3.57 6.47 11.50
C PHE A 351 -4.13 7.71 12.16
N ASP A 352 -4.22 7.68 13.48
CA ASP A 352 -4.70 8.81 14.25
C ASP A 352 -3.59 9.44 15.08
N HIS A 353 -3.68 10.76 15.17
CA HIS A 353 -2.95 11.59 16.10
C HIS A 353 -3.87 12.69 16.64
N ILE A 354 -3.37 13.52 17.55
CA ILE A 354 -4.19 14.49 18.28
C ILE A 354 -4.80 15.50 17.30
N GLY A 355 -6.11 15.41 17.10
CA GLY A 355 -6.87 16.26 16.18
C GLY A 355 -6.52 16.06 14.69
N GLN A 356 -5.90 14.94 14.33
CA GLN A 356 -5.40 14.67 12.98
C GLN A 356 -5.54 13.19 12.62
N SER A 357 -5.80 12.90 11.35
CA SER A 357 -5.85 11.53 10.84
C SER A 357 -5.23 11.46 9.46
N SER A 358 -4.51 10.38 9.17
CA SER A 358 -3.96 10.07 7.84
C SER A 358 -4.38 8.67 7.41
N TYR A 359 -4.18 8.37 6.15
CA TYR A 359 -4.60 7.12 5.54
C TYR A 359 -3.54 6.58 4.56
N CYS A 360 -3.54 5.27 4.43
CA CYS A 360 -2.88 4.52 3.37
C CYS A 360 -3.92 3.54 2.84
N VAL A 361 -4.55 3.86 1.72
CA VAL A 361 -5.48 2.98 1.01
C VAL A 361 -4.72 2.18 -0.01
N VAL A 362 -4.99 0.87 -0.03
CA VAL A 362 -4.32 -0.09 -0.93
C VAL A 362 -5.40 -0.85 -1.69
N SER A 363 -5.26 -0.93 -3.01
CA SER A 363 -6.13 -1.70 -3.88
C SER A 363 -5.37 -2.25 -5.09
N THR A 364 -5.88 -3.29 -5.72
CA THR A 364 -5.20 -3.99 -6.84
C THR A 364 -6.00 -3.82 -8.12
N ALA A 365 -5.35 -3.46 -9.22
CA ALA A 365 -5.99 -3.37 -10.54
C ALA A 365 -6.39 -4.77 -11.03
N ILE A 366 -7.67 -4.94 -11.37
CA ILE A 366 -8.24 -6.21 -11.83
C ILE A 366 -8.55 -6.10 -13.32
N ALA A 367 -8.15 -7.09 -14.12
CA ALA A 367 -8.52 -7.14 -15.54
C ALA A 367 -9.98 -7.54 -15.71
N THR A 368 -10.37 -8.65 -15.10
CA THR A 368 -11.73 -9.20 -15.13
C THR A 368 -12.00 -9.97 -13.83
N THR A 369 -13.28 -10.12 -13.49
CA THR A 369 -13.72 -11.02 -12.42
C THR A 369 -14.46 -12.23 -13.02
N ARG A 370 -14.35 -13.37 -12.36
CA ARG A 370 -14.94 -14.65 -12.80
C ARG A 370 -15.78 -15.23 -11.69
N ASN A 371 -16.99 -15.68 -12.05
CA ASN A 371 -17.87 -16.42 -11.16
C ASN A 371 -17.67 -17.91 -11.39
N LEU A 372 -16.71 -18.49 -10.65
CA LEU A 372 -16.47 -19.94 -10.66
C LEU A 372 -17.15 -20.59 -9.46
N MET A 373 -17.63 -21.82 -9.67
CA MET A 373 -18.15 -22.64 -8.58
C MET A 373 -16.99 -23.39 -7.92
N VAL A 374 -17.16 -23.77 -6.66
CA VAL A 374 -16.15 -24.53 -5.92
C VAL A 374 -16.59 -25.98 -5.76
N ASN A 375 -15.72 -26.93 -6.05
CA ASN A 375 -15.94 -28.33 -5.69
C ASN A 375 -14.87 -28.76 -4.68
N ILE A 376 -15.29 -29.03 -3.45
CA ILE A 376 -14.41 -29.41 -2.34
C ILE A 376 -14.30 -30.94 -2.33
N LEU A 377 -13.06 -31.42 -2.37
CA LEU A 377 -12.69 -32.82 -2.31
C LEU A 377 -12.04 -33.06 -0.94
N PRO A 378 -12.79 -33.60 0.05
CA PRO A 378 -12.25 -33.93 1.36
C PRO A 378 -11.25 -35.09 1.25
N ASP A 379 -10.49 -35.32 2.32
CA ASP A 379 -9.63 -36.49 2.44
C ASP A 379 -10.45 -37.78 2.42
N LYS A 380 -9.81 -38.87 2.01
CA LYS A 380 -10.44 -40.18 1.85
C LYS A 380 -11.00 -40.74 3.16
N GLU A 381 -10.35 -40.46 4.28
CA GLU A 381 -10.76 -40.95 5.60
C GLU A 381 -11.85 -40.06 6.24
N GLY A 382 -12.19 -38.92 5.62
CA GLY A 382 -13.22 -38.00 6.05
C GLY A 382 -12.83 -37.14 7.26
N LYS A 383 -11.55 -37.10 7.66
CA LYS A 383 -11.05 -36.33 8.81
C LYS A 383 -11.22 -34.81 8.62
N LEU A 384 -11.22 -34.34 7.38
CA LEU A 384 -11.34 -32.95 6.98
C LEU A 384 -12.76 -32.60 6.50
N LEU A 385 -13.74 -33.51 6.66
CA LEU A 385 -15.12 -33.28 6.22
C LEU A 385 -15.78 -32.12 6.98
N ASP A 386 -15.53 -32.00 8.28
CA ASP A 386 -16.02 -30.87 9.08
C ASP A 386 -15.47 -29.52 8.57
N PHE A 387 -14.18 -29.48 8.22
CA PHE A 387 -13.58 -28.31 7.60
C PHE A 387 -14.20 -28.01 6.22
N ALA A 388 -14.45 -29.04 5.41
CA ALA A 388 -15.12 -28.90 4.12
C ALA A 388 -16.52 -28.27 4.26
N HIS A 389 -17.31 -28.68 5.26
CA HIS A 389 -18.61 -28.09 5.56
C HIS A 389 -18.52 -26.64 6.03
N GLN A 390 -17.55 -26.31 6.90
CA GLN A 390 -17.30 -24.94 7.33
C GLN A 390 -16.87 -24.05 6.15
N LEU A 391 -16.00 -24.56 5.27
CA LEU A 391 -15.57 -23.86 4.06
C LEU A 391 -16.73 -23.62 3.11
N SER A 392 -17.55 -24.64 2.86
CA SER A 392 -18.76 -24.49 2.05
C SER A 392 -19.70 -23.42 2.62
N THR A 393 -19.83 -23.34 3.94
CA THR A 393 -20.66 -22.30 4.60
C THR A 393 -20.05 -20.91 4.44
N ALA A 394 -18.74 -20.78 4.66
CA ALA A 394 -18.03 -19.52 4.53
C ALA A 394 -18.01 -18.98 3.08
N LEU A 395 -18.07 -19.85 2.07
CA LEU A 395 -18.15 -19.46 0.66
C LEU A 395 -19.49 -18.80 0.29
N ILE A 396 -20.57 -19.18 0.97
CA ILE A 396 -21.91 -18.56 0.79
C ILE A 396 -21.86 -17.06 1.15
N GLU A 397 -21.12 -16.69 2.20
CA GLU A 397 -20.93 -15.27 2.59
C GLU A 397 -20.30 -14.42 1.49
N THR A 398 -19.54 -15.06 0.59
CA THR A 398 -18.89 -14.43 -0.56
C THR A 398 -19.64 -14.66 -1.87
N ASN A 399 -20.90 -15.12 -1.81
CA ASN A 399 -21.72 -15.48 -2.96
C ASN A 399 -21.06 -16.50 -3.91
N THR A 400 -20.20 -17.38 -3.38
CA THR A 400 -19.53 -18.44 -4.16
C THR A 400 -20.26 -19.75 -3.93
N ALA A 401 -20.88 -20.30 -4.98
CA ALA A 401 -21.56 -21.59 -4.91
C ALA A 401 -20.54 -22.72 -4.77
N SER A 402 -20.81 -23.67 -3.87
CA SER A 402 -19.92 -24.79 -3.60
C SER A 402 -20.65 -26.13 -3.49
N THR A 403 -19.94 -27.21 -3.83
CA THR A 403 -20.35 -28.61 -3.61
C THR A 403 -19.24 -29.37 -2.91
N ILE A 404 -19.59 -30.41 -2.15
CA ILE A 404 -18.62 -31.33 -1.53
C ILE A 404 -18.76 -32.68 -2.22
N SER A 405 -17.69 -33.15 -2.86
CA SER A 405 -17.66 -34.43 -3.56
C SER A 405 -16.63 -35.36 -2.91
N PRO A 406 -17.04 -36.47 -2.26
CA PRO A 406 -16.10 -37.39 -1.60
C PRO A 406 -15.10 -38.07 -2.54
N ALA A 407 -15.37 -38.08 -3.84
CA ALA A 407 -14.50 -38.63 -4.86
C ALA A 407 -14.50 -37.75 -6.11
N LEU A 408 -13.37 -37.75 -6.82
CA LEU A 408 -13.22 -37.02 -8.07
C LEU A 408 -14.00 -37.70 -9.21
N SER A 409 -14.92 -36.94 -9.83
CA SER A 409 -15.61 -37.38 -11.04
C SER A 409 -14.65 -37.57 -12.20
N HIS A 410 -14.95 -38.53 -13.09
CA HIS A 410 -14.24 -38.66 -14.37
C HIS A 410 -14.51 -37.48 -15.32
N ASP A 411 -15.62 -36.77 -15.15
CA ASP A 411 -15.97 -35.57 -15.91
C ASP A 411 -15.54 -34.32 -15.13
N ILE A 412 -14.45 -33.70 -15.60
CA ILE A 412 -13.83 -32.53 -14.97
C ILE A 412 -14.23 -31.30 -15.78
N SER A 413 -14.97 -30.41 -15.14
CA SER A 413 -15.50 -29.19 -15.75
C SER A 413 -14.62 -27.98 -15.44
N SER A 414 -14.35 -27.19 -16.47
CA SER A 414 -13.59 -25.93 -16.34
C SER A 414 -14.30 -24.83 -15.54
N ARG A 415 -15.59 -25.03 -15.23
CA ARG A 415 -16.40 -24.08 -14.44
C ARG A 415 -16.14 -24.16 -12.93
N PHE A 416 -15.43 -25.21 -12.49
CA PHE A 416 -15.11 -25.41 -11.09
C PHE A 416 -13.68 -25.01 -10.74
N ILE A 417 -13.52 -24.53 -9.52
CA ILE A 417 -12.29 -24.57 -8.75
C ILE A 417 -12.35 -25.84 -7.91
N TYR A 418 -11.45 -26.78 -8.16
CA TYR A 418 -11.35 -28.00 -7.37
C TYR A 418 -10.45 -27.73 -6.17
N ILE A 419 -11.01 -27.83 -4.96
CA ILE A 419 -10.25 -27.66 -3.71
C ILE A 419 -9.96 -29.04 -3.15
N VAL A 420 -8.69 -29.44 -3.15
CA VAL A 420 -8.24 -30.69 -2.53
C VAL A 420 -7.87 -30.41 -1.09
N LEU A 421 -8.50 -31.10 -0.15
CA LEU A 421 -8.11 -31.10 1.26
C LEU A 421 -7.31 -32.38 1.51
N ASP A 422 -6.00 -32.24 1.68
CA ASP A 422 -5.07 -33.37 1.75
C ASP A 422 -4.49 -33.49 3.16
N ASP A 423 -4.73 -34.63 3.81
CA ASP A 423 -4.17 -34.96 5.12
C ASP A 423 -2.77 -35.58 5.03
N GLY A 424 -2.25 -35.78 3.82
CA GLY A 424 -0.94 -36.34 3.51
C GLY A 424 -0.88 -37.87 3.50
N LEU A 425 -2.02 -38.56 3.67
CA LEU A 425 -2.09 -40.04 3.70
C LEU A 425 -2.45 -40.65 2.32
N SER A 426 -3.21 -39.93 1.49
CA SER A 426 -3.77 -40.44 0.22
C SER A 426 -2.76 -40.40 -0.93
N SER A 427 -2.66 -41.41 -1.79
CA SER A 427 -1.69 -41.49 -2.93
C SER A 427 -1.87 -40.34 -3.95
N LEU A 428 -0.79 -39.78 -4.53
CA LEU A 428 -0.90 -38.79 -5.63
C LEU A 428 -1.60 -39.38 -6.85
N GLU A 429 -1.53 -40.70 -7.03
CA GLU A 429 -2.19 -41.40 -8.14
C GLU A 429 -3.71 -41.20 -8.13
N GLU A 430 -4.32 -41.07 -6.95
CA GLU A 430 -5.76 -40.86 -6.79
C GLU A 430 -6.21 -39.51 -7.38
N TYR A 431 -5.27 -38.55 -7.49
CA TYR A 431 -5.51 -37.20 -7.97
C TYR A 431 -5.01 -36.96 -9.40
N GLN A 432 -4.48 -37.98 -10.10
CA GLN A 432 -3.92 -37.82 -11.45
C GLN A 432 -4.89 -37.18 -12.44
N ASN A 433 -6.20 -37.41 -12.30
CA ASN A 433 -7.18 -36.77 -13.19
C ASN A 433 -7.29 -35.25 -12.98
N LEU A 434 -6.92 -34.70 -11.82
CA LEU A 434 -6.96 -33.24 -11.57
C LEU A 434 -6.04 -32.45 -12.51
N VAL A 435 -5.03 -33.08 -13.10
CA VAL A 435 -4.19 -32.42 -14.10
C VAL A 435 -4.98 -32.00 -15.35
N LYS A 436 -6.18 -32.56 -15.57
CA LYS A 436 -7.11 -32.17 -16.64
C LYS A 436 -7.97 -30.96 -16.29
N ALA A 437 -8.00 -30.54 -15.02
CA ALA A 437 -8.74 -29.37 -14.58
C ALA A 437 -8.05 -28.08 -15.01
N ASN A 438 -8.81 -26.99 -15.03
CA ASN A 438 -8.25 -25.65 -15.25
C ASN A 438 -7.86 -24.96 -13.94
N ASN A 439 -8.58 -25.23 -12.85
CA ASN A 439 -8.43 -24.50 -11.59
C ASN A 439 -8.39 -25.49 -10.43
N VAL A 440 -7.25 -25.56 -9.74
CA VAL A 440 -7.08 -26.44 -8.59
C VAL A 440 -6.40 -25.67 -7.47
N LEU A 441 -6.99 -25.72 -6.27
CA LEU A 441 -6.34 -25.29 -5.04
C LEU A 441 -6.09 -26.51 -4.17
N TRP A 442 -4.83 -26.84 -3.94
CA TRP A 442 -4.44 -27.95 -3.10
C TRP A 442 -4.07 -27.44 -1.71
N VAL A 443 -4.79 -27.87 -0.68
CA VAL A 443 -4.57 -27.47 0.71
C VAL A 443 -4.02 -28.66 1.49
N GLY A 444 -2.74 -28.61 1.79
CA GLY A 444 -2.03 -29.63 2.56
C GLY A 444 -2.13 -29.39 4.07
N MET A 445 -2.87 -30.23 4.77
CA MET A 445 -3.23 -30.11 6.20
C MET A 445 -2.57 -31.18 7.07
N SER A 446 -1.26 -31.45 6.89
CA SER A 446 -0.55 -32.49 7.65
C SER A 446 -0.33 -32.08 9.12
N ASN A 447 -0.88 -32.85 10.08
CA ASN A 447 -0.78 -32.60 11.52
C ASN A 447 0.53 -33.08 12.17
N GLY A 448 1.69 -32.80 11.56
CA GLY A 448 3.03 -32.83 12.20
C GLY A 448 3.55 -34.12 12.88
N SER A 449 2.78 -35.21 12.98
CA SER A 449 3.05 -36.37 13.85
C SER A 449 3.09 -37.75 13.17
N GLY A 450 3.19 -37.85 11.84
CA GLY A 450 3.16 -39.14 11.11
C GLY A 450 4.14 -39.23 9.94
N LYS A 451 4.30 -40.45 9.37
CA LYS A 451 4.95 -40.69 8.06
C LYS A 451 4.07 -40.10 6.94
N PHE A 452 3.99 -38.78 6.87
CA PHE A 452 3.28 -38.09 5.81
C PHE A 452 4.05 -38.24 4.50
N ARG A 453 3.34 -38.15 3.36
CA ARG A 453 3.99 -37.87 2.08
C ARG A 453 4.92 -36.68 2.28
N ASP A 454 6.14 -36.79 1.76
CA ASP A 454 7.05 -35.67 1.68
C ASP A 454 6.39 -34.58 0.83
N MET A 455 6.02 -33.46 1.45
CA MET A 455 5.30 -32.37 0.80
C MET A 455 6.15 -31.71 -0.30
N ASP A 456 7.47 -31.93 -0.30
CA ASP A 456 8.33 -31.57 -1.43
C ASP A 456 7.97 -32.35 -2.71
N MET A 457 7.45 -33.59 -2.58
CA MET A 457 6.90 -34.33 -3.72
C MET A 457 5.62 -33.70 -4.27
N LEU A 458 4.76 -33.15 -3.41
CA LEU A 458 3.55 -32.44 -3.86
C LEU A 458 3.92 -31.18 -4.64
N LYS A 459 4.89 -30.40 -4.15
CA LYS A 459 5.41 -29.22 -4.85
C LYS A 459 6.01 -29.61 -6.21
N GLY A 460 6.81 -30.67 -6.26
CA GLY A 460 7.35 -31.22 -7.51
C GLY A 460 6.28 -31.68 -8.50
N PHE A 461 5.26 -32.40 -8.01
CA PHE A 461 4.10 -32.78 -8.81
C PHE A 461 3.37 -31.56 -9.35
N ALA A 462 3.12 -30.55 -8.51
CA ALA A 462 2.38 -29.37 -8.90
C ALA A 462 3.10 -28.58 -10.00
N ARG A 463 4.41 -28.41 -9.87
CA ARG A 463 5.25 -27.77 -10.90
C ARG A 463 5.20 -28.54 -12.22
N THR A 464 5.40 -29.86 -12.17
CA THR A 464 5.37 -30.73 -13.35
C THR A 464 3.98 -30.72 -14.02
N ALA A 465 2.91 -30.72 -13.23
CA ALA A 465 1.54 -30.69 -13.75
C ALA A 465 1.22 -29.37 -14.48
N ARG A 466 1.72 -28.24 -13.97
CA ARG A 466 1.57 -26.93 -14.63
C ARG A 466 2.34 -26.87 -15.94
N GLU A 467 3.54 -27.44 -15.99
CA GLU A 467 4.32 -27.56 -17.24
C GLU A 467 3.64 -28.47 -18.26
N ALA A 468 3.01 -29.56 -17.81
CA ALA A 468 2.33 -30.51 -18.68
C ALA A 468 0.98 -30.01 -19.22
N ASN A 469 0.33 -29.06 -18.54
CA ASN A 469 -0.94 -28.47 -18.96
C ASN A 469 -0.95 -26.96 -18.72
N GLU A 470 -0.71 -26.18 -19.78
CA GLU A 470 -0.72 -24.70 -19.73
C GLU A 470 -2.05 -24.09 -19.25
N LYS A 471 -3.17 -24.82 -19.34
CA LYS A 471 -4.47 -24.35 -18.86
C LYS A 471 -4.68 -24.57 -17.37
N LEU A 472 -3.85 -25.40 -16.73
CA LEU A 472 -3.96 -25.74 -15.32
C LEU A 472 -3.33 -24.64 -14.46
N LYS A 473 -4.17 -23.88 -13.76
CA LYS A 473 -3.76 -23.09 -12.61
C LYS A 473 -3.89 -23.96 -11.36
N LEU A 474 -2.78 -24.61 -10.98
CA LEU A 474 -2.66 -25.39 -9.75
C LEU A 474 -1.92 -24.57 -8.69
N VAL A 475 -2.66 -24.14 -7.67
CA VAL A 475 -2.17 -23.37 -6.53
C VAL A 475 -2.05 -24.30 -5.32
N THR A 476 -0.97 -24.20 -4.56
CA THR A 476 -0.76 -25.01 -3.35
C THR A 476 -0.71 -24.13 -2.11
N LEU A 477 -1.39 -24.53 -1.04
CA LEU A 477 -1.29 -23.96 0.29
C LEU A 477 -0.85 -25.07 1.27
N GLU A 478 0.30 -24.90 1.89
CA GLU A 478 0.81 -25.84 2.89
C GLU A 478 0.71 -25.26 4.31
N LEU A 479 0.19 -26.05 5.26
CA LEU A 479 0.15 -25.67 6.67
C LEU A 479 1.35 -26.26 7.41
N LYS A 480 2.11 -25.41 8.09
CA LYS A 480 3.29 -25.81 8.90
C LYS A 480 3.02 -25.77 10.42
N GLN A 481 1.77 -25.87 10.83
CA GLN A 481 1.38 -25.84 12.25
C GLN A 481 0.08 -26.63 12.50
N GLU A 482 -0.10 -27.10 13.73
CA GLU A 482 -1.39 -27.64 14.19
C GLU A 482 -2.39 -26.50 14.49
N PHE A 483 -3.67 -26.74 14.23
CA PHE A 483 -4.74 -25.79 14.49
C PHE A 483 -5.73 -26.34 15.51
N ALA A 484 -6.03 -25.52 16.52
CA ALA A 484 -7.15 -25.75 17.43
C ALA A 484 -8.49 -25.32 16.81
N GLU A 485 -8.50 -24.28 15.96
CA GLU A 485 -9.69 -23.76 15.26
C GLU A 485 -9.34 -23.27 13.85
N TYR A 486 -10.26 -23.44 12.90
CA TYR A 486 -10.02 -23.16 11.47
C TYR A 486 -10.35 -21.73 11.01
N ALA A 487 -10.79 -20.83 11.90
CA ALA A 487 -11.35 -19.53 11.50
C ALA A 487 -10.37 -18.65 10.69
N GLU A 488 -9.10 -18.53 11.12
CA GLU A 488 -8.11 -17.74 10.38
C GLU A 488 -7.67 -18.42 9.08
N LEU A 489 -7.51 -19.75 9.09
CA LEU A 489 -7.23 -20.53 7.89
C LEU A 489 -8.35 -20.35 6.85
N MET A 490 -9.60 -20.29 7.29
CA MET A 490 -10.75 -20.08 6.42
C MET A 490 -10.67 -18.76 5.66
N LYS A 491 -10.25 -17.70 6.34
CA LYS A 491 -10.01 -16.39 5.72
C LYS A 491 -8.90 -16.47 4.69
N VAL A 492 -7.82 -17.19 4.99
CA VAL A 492 -6.71 -17.41 4.06
C VAL A 492 -7.15 -18.16 2.81
N VAL A 493 -7.82 -19.31 2.96
CA VAL A 493 -8.30 -20.13 1.84
C VAL A 493 -9.26 -19.33 0.95
N ARG A 494 -10.25 -18.64 1.55
CA ARG A 494 -11.16 -17.75 0.81
C ARG A 494 -10.42 -16.66 0.04
N ARG A 495 -9.42 -16.07 0.66
CA ARG A 495 -8.60 -15.03 0.02
C ARG A 495 -7.82 -15.60 -1.15
N ILE A 496 -7.18 -16.76 -1.01
CA ILE A 496 -6.48 -17.43 -2.12
C ILE A 496 -7.45 -17.75 -3.27
N ILE A 497 -8.67 -18.23 -2.95
CA ILE A 497 -9.72 -18.47 -3.96
C ILE A 497 -9.99 -17.21 -4.78
N GLN A 498 -10.22 -16.09 -4.07
CA GLN A 498 -10.48 -14.80 -4.67
C GLN A 498 -9.31 -14.34 -5.55
N LEU A 499 -8.09 -14.29 -4.97
CA LEU A 499 -6.87 -13.82 -5.60
C LEU A 499 -6.49 -14.63 -6.85
N SER A 500 -6.60 -15.96 -6.75
CA SER A 500 -6.04 -16.87 -7.74
C SER A 500 -7.02 -17.26 -8.84
N PHE A 501 -8.31 -17.29 -8.57
CA PHE A 501 -9.26 -17.90 -9.51
C PHE A 501 -10.41 -16.99 -9.90
N GLN A 502 -10.81 -16.07 -9.02
CA GLN A 502 -11.95 -15.19 -9.25
C GLN A 502 -11.52 -13.81 -9.76
N GLU A 503 -10.35 -13.32 -9.37
CA GLU A 503 -9.81 -12.04 -9.81
C GLU A 503 -8.65 -12.25 -10.77
N ASP A 504 -8.78 -11.71 -11.99
CA ASP A 504 -7.66 -11.70 -12.94
C ASP A 504 -6.69 -10.57 -12.59
N ARG A 505 -5.73 -10.92 -11.73
CA ARG A 505 -4.60 -10.08 -11.28
C ARG A 505 -3.36 -10.26 -12.16
N GLY A 506 -3.50 -10.81 -13.37
CA GLY A 506 -2.36 -11.03 -14.26
C GLY A 506 -1.35 -12.06 -13.72
N PRO A 507 -0.11 -12.05 -14.22
CA PRO A 507 0.88 -13.10 -13.96
C PRO A 507 1.50 -13.06 -12.56
N ARG A 508 1.25 -12.00 -11.78
CA ARG A 508 1.85 -11.80 -10.44
C ARG A 508 1.06 -12.45 -9.31
N THR A 509 0.07 -13.29 -9.64
CA THR A 509 -0.57 -14.14 -8.64
C THR A 509 0.36 -15.28 -8.28
N GLU A 510 0.56 -15.48 -6.99
CA GLU A 510 1.38 -16.57 -6.46
C GLU A 510 0.70 -17.92 -6.69
N LEU A 511 1.53 -18.95 -6.86
CA LEU A 511 1.08 -20.32 -7.10
C LEU A 511 1.38 -21.25 -5.91
N GLU A 512 2.24 -20.80 -4.99
CA GLU A 512 2.70 -21.59 -3.86
C GLU A 512 2.67 -20.73 -2.61
N TYR A 513 1.97 -21.21 -1.58
CA TYR A 513 1.77 -20.54 -0.30
C TYR A 513 2.15 -21.48 0.84
N GLU A 514 2.79 -20.93 1.87
CA GLU A 514 2.95 -21.57 3.17
C GLU A 514 2.22 -20.73 4.23
N TYR A 515 1.51 -21.40 5.13
CA TYR A 515 0.85 -20.76 6.25
C TYR A 515 1.45 -21.20 7.57
N VAL A 516 2.05 -20.25 8.28
CA VAL A 516 2.81 -20.48 9.51
C VAL A 516 2.69 -19.29 10.46
N ASN A 517 2.39 -19.58 11.73
CA ASN A 517 2.19 -18.62 12.81
C ASN A 517 1.27 -17.43 12.45
N GLY A 518 0.15 -17.72 11.77
CA GLY A 518 -0.81 -16.68 11.35
C GLY A 518 -0.33 -15.81 10.18
N LYS A 519 0.75 -16.20 9.50
CA LYS A 519 1.32 -15.47 8.36
C LYS A 519 1.26 -16.34 7.10
N VAL A 520 0.92 -15.72 5.99
CA VAL A 520 1.01 -16.33 4.66
C VAL A 520 2.33 -15.93 4.03
N LEU A 521 3.11 -16.94 3.67
CA LEU A 521 4.43 -16.81 3.07
C LEU A 521 4.42 -17.36 1.64
N VAL A 522 5.32 -16.83 0.82
CA VAL A 522 5.50 -17.21 -0.59
C VAL A 522 6.98 -17.45 -0.88
N PRO A 523 7.33 -18.40 -1.77
CA PRO A 523 8.71 -18.77 -2.00
C PRO A 523 9.40 -17.78 -2.93
N ARG A 524 10.67 -17.48 -2.67
CA ARG A 524 11.54 -16.64 -3.50
C ARG A 524 12.91 -17.26 -3.65
N ILE A 525 13.41 -17.29 -4.88
CA ILE A 525 14.77 -17.76 -5.17
C ILE A 525 15.74 -16.61 -4.91
N LYS A 526 16.72 -16.82 -4.01
CA LYS A 526 17.78 -15.86 -3.72
C LYS A 526 19.14 -16.45 -4.04
N LYS A 527 20.04 -15.60 -4.54
CA LYS A 527 21.45 -15.94 -4.76
C LYS A 527 22.24 -15.70 -3.48
N VAL A 528 22.98 -16.69 -3.02
CA VAL A 528 23.99 -16.53 -1.98
C VAL A 528 25.22 -15.89 -2.62
N GLY A 529 25.72 -14.80 -2.02
CA GLY A 529 27.00 -14.22 -2.43
C GLY A 529 28.15 -15.21 -2.25
N VAL A 530 29.23 -15.07 -3.04
CA VAL A 530 30.36 -16.00 -3.13
C VAL A 530 30.76 -16.58 -1.76
N ILE A 531 30.48 -17.87 -1.55
CA ILE A 531 30.94 -18.59 -0.35
C ILE A 531 32.44 -18.82 -0.54
N SER A 532 33.28 -18.02 0.13
CA SER A 532 34.73 -18.31 0.13
C SER A 532 34.97 -19.62 0.89
N LYS A 533 35.79 -20.51 0.33
CA LYS A 533 36.19 -21.84 0.86
C LYS A 533 36.71 -21.87 2.32
N ARG A 534 36.76 -20.75 3.05
CA ARG A 534 37.24 -20.67 4.45
C ARG A 534 36.16 -20.91 5.52
N GLN A 535 34.92 -21.22 5.17
CA GLN A 535 33.82 -21.41 6.14
C GLN A 535 33.10 -22.77 6.08
N LEU A 536 33.64 -23.76 5.36
CA LEU A 536 33.15 -25.15 5.40
C LEU A 536 34.07 -26.04 6.23
#